data_AF-A0A087SDY7-F1
#
_entry.id   AF-A0A087SDY7-F1
#
_cell.length_a   1.000
_cell.length_b   1.000
_cell.length_c   1.000
_cell.angle_alpha   90.00
_cell.angle_beta   90.00
_cell.angle_gamma   90.00
#
_symmetry.space_group_name_H-M   'P 1'
#
loop_
_entity.id
_entity.type
_entity.pdbx_description
1 polymer ?
#
loop_
_entity_poly.entity_id
_entity_poly.type
_entity_poly.pdbx_seq_one_letter_code
_entity_poly.pdbx_strand_id
1 'polypeptide(L)'
;MATAAEWPEESMGERLRLHNLSPQPGSRKARNRKGRGYGAGQGGSAGFGMRGQKSRSGSGMRPGFEGGQTPLYRRLPKLKGIAGGMGAGLPDYVIFNVGPVPLPPDMEVSLQTLCSARIINPSGREARLPLKRKSRAVKKKEAKAGAS
;
A
#
# COMPACT_ATOMS: atom_id res chain seq x y z
N MET A 1 62.46 6.55 -35.13
CA MET A 1 61.57 5.46 -34.67
C MET A 1 61.05 5.82 -33.29
N ALA A 2 59.83 6.34 -33.21
CA ALA A 2 59.14 6.57 -31.94
C ALA A 2 57.80 5.84 -32.05
N THR A 3 57.72 4.68 -31.38
CA THR A 3 56.53 3.85 -31.24
C THR A 3 55.47 4.63 -30.48
N ALA A 4 54.36 4.91 -31.16
CA ALA A 4 53.18 5.52 -30.55
C ALA A 4 52.73 4.66 -29.37
N ALA A 5 52.55 5.31 -28.22
CA ALA A 5 52.09 4.69 -26.99
C ALA A 5 50.73 4.01 -27.24
N GLU A 6 50.73 2.68 -27.25
CA GLU A 6 49.53 1.86 -27.11
C GLU A 6 48.96 2.09 -25.71
N TRP A 7 47.79 2.73 -25.65
CA TRP A 7 47.00 2.79 -24.43
C TRP A 7 46.32 1.44 -24.23
N PRO A 8 46.29 0.90 -23.01
CA PRO A 8 45.81 -0.44 -22.77
C PRO A 8 44.30 -0.49 -23.06
N GLU A 9 43.89 -1.47 -23.87
CA GLU A 9 42.49 -1.87 -24.07
C GLU A 9 41.94 -2.45 -22.76
N GLU A 10 41.67 -1.59 -21.78
CA GLU A 10 40.93 -1.98 -20.60
C GLU A 10 39.48 -2.27 -21.00
N SER A 11 39.20 -3.57 -21.07
CA SER A 11 37.91 -4.21 -20.84
C SER A 11 36.76 -3.23 -20.70
N MET A 12 36.01 -3.04 -21.80
CA MET A 12 34.74 -2.30 -21.86
C MET A 12 33.66 -3.04 -21.06
N GLY A 13 33.86 -3.17 -19.75
CA GLY A 13 32.81 -3.48 -18.80
C GLY A 13 31.78 -2.37 -18.89
N GLU A 14 30.51 -2.75 -19.10
CA GLU A 14 29.37 -1.86 -19.27
C GLU A 14 29.36 -0.73 -18.24
N ARG A 15 29.93 0.41 -18.61
CA ARG A 15 29.85 1.62 -17.78
C ARG A 15 28.46 2.20 -17.98
N LEU A 16 27.69 2.30 -16.89
CA LEU A 16 26.40 2.99 -16.90
C LEU A 16 26.61 4.45 -17.35
N ARG A 17 26.08 4.76 -18.53
CA ARG A 17 26.06 6.10 -19.14
C ARG A 17 24.60 6.44 -19.47
N LEU A 18 24.29 7.72 -19.60
CA LEU A 18 22.91 8.18 -19.85
C LEU A 18 22.24 7.52 -21.07
N HIS A 19 23.00 7.21 -22.12
CA HIS A 19 22.49 6.59 -23.34
C HIS A 19 22.26 5.06 -23.22
N ASN A 20 22.81 4.41 -22.19
CA ASN A 20 22.70 2.96 -21.97
C ASN A 20 21.68 2.60 -20.87
N LEU A 21 20.99 3.59 -20.29
CA LEU A 21 19.94 3.35 -19.30
C LEU A 21 18.66 2.92 -20.01
N SER A 22 18.18 1.72 -19.68
CA SER A 22 16.87 1.24 -20.10
C SER A 22 16.03 0.85 -18.89
N PRO A 23 14.70 1.06 -18.93
CA PRO A 23 13.83 0.59 -17.85
C PRO A 23 13.76 -0.95 -17.86
N GLN A 24 13.57 -1.55 -16.70
CA GLN A 24 13.31 -2.99 -16.60
C GLN A 24 12.09 -3.37 -17.47
N PRO A 25 12.13 -4.49 -18.20
CA PRO A 25 11.01 -4.94 -19.03
C PRO A 25 9.71 -5.00 -18.20
N GLY A 26 8.65 -4.39 -18.72
CA GLY A 26 7.35 -4.33 -18.06
C GLY A 26 7.17 -3.22 -17.00
N SER A 27 8.23 -2.48 -16.64
CA SER A 27 8.16 -1.36 -15.68
C SER A 27 7.25 -0.23 -16.17
N ARG A 28 7.32 0.09 -17.47
CA ARG A 28 6.50 1.13 -18.09
C ARG A 28 5.62 0.54 -19.18
N LYS A 29 4.33 0.85 -19.13
CA LYS A 29 3.34 0.47 -20.15
C LYS A 29 2.88 1.72 -20.90
N ALA A 30 2.72 1.62 -22.22
CA ALA A 30 2.21 2.73 -23.03
C ALA A 30 0.76 3.05 -22.63
N ARG A 31 0.41 4.34 -22.53
CA ARG A 31 -0.96 4.77 -22.22
C ARG A 31 -1.90 4.58 -23.41
N ASN A 32 -3.11 4.13 -23.15
CA ASN A 32 -4.14 4.06 -24.19
C ASN A 32 -4.69 5.46 -24.50
N ARG A 33 -4.48 5.94 -25.73
CA ARG A 33 -5.00 7.24 -26.20
C ARG A 33 -6.32 7.02 -26.94
N LYS A 34 -7.43 7.33 -26.28
CA LYS A 34 -8.78 7.18 -26.84
C LYS A 34 -9.02 8.13 -28.02
N GLY A 35 -9.85 7.73 -28.98
CA GLY A 35 -10.27 8.55 -30.12
C GLY A 35 -9.14 8.80 -31.14
N ARG A 36 -8.31 7.80 -31.43
CA ARG A 36 -7.22 7.89 -32.43
C ARG A 36 -7.37 6.81 -33.51
N GLY A 37 -8.51 6.83 -34.18
CA GLY A 37 -8.85 5.84 -35.21
C GLY A 37 -9.24 4.48 -34.64
N TYR A 38 -9.89 3.65 -35.47
CA TYR A 38 -10.37 2.33 -35.06
C TYR A 38 -9.22 1.33 -34.84
N GLY A 39 -8.14 1.43 -35.63
CA GLY A 39 -6.96 0.56 -35.48
C GLY A 39 -6.23 0.69 -34.14
N ALA A 40 -6.41 1.80 -33.41
CA ALA A 40 -5.87 1.99 -32.06
C ALA A 40 -6.76 1.35 -30.95
N GLY A 41 -7.82 0.63 -31.32
CA GLY A 41 -8.71 -0.13 -30.42
C GLY A 41 -9.88 0.68 -29.84
N GLN A 42 -9.66 1.93 -29.43
CA GLN A 42 -10.69 2.80 -28.83
C GLN A 42 -11.00 4.01 -29.73
N GLY A 43 -11.30 3.74 -31.01
CA GLY A 43 -11.76 4.73 -31.98
C GLY A 43 -13.26 5.05 -31.86
N GLY A 44 -13.74 6.01 -32.65
CA GLY A 44 -15.17 6.37 -32.73
C GLY A 44 -15.77 6.74 -31.37
N SER A 45 -16.53 5.80 -30.78
CA SER A 45 -17.18 5.93 -29.47
C SER A 45 -16.22 5.92 -28.27
N ALA A 46 -14.92 5.71 -28.47
CA ALA A 46 -13.90 5.72 -27.42
C ALA A 46 -14.19 4.78 -26.22
N GLY A 47 -14.97 3.72 -26.46
CA GLY A 47 -15.36 2.71 -25.48
C GLY A 47 -16.58 3.08 -24.63
N PHE A 48 -17.24 4.20 -24.93
CA PHE A 48 -18.43 4.64 -24.20
C PHE A 48 -19.76 4.07 -24.76
N GLY A 49 -19.71 3.33 -25.87
CA GLY A 49 -20.89 2.80 -26.54
C GLY A 49 -21.63 3.85 -27.38
N MET A 50 -22.94 3.69 -27.55
CA MET A 50 -23.75 4.54 -28.45
C MET A 50 -24.14 5.89 -27.81
N ARG A 51 -25.33 5.99 -27.24
CA ARG A 51 -25.88 7.21 -26.62
C ARG A 51 -26.33 6.87 -25.20
N GLY A 52 -26.60 7.88 -24.40
CA GLY A 52 -27.11 7.76 -23.04
C GLY A 52 -26.27 8.57 -22.05
N GLN A 53 -26.74 8.70 -20.82
CA GLN A 53 -26.13 9.61 -19.84
C GLN A 53 -24.65 9.29 -19.55
N LYS A 54 -24.26 8.00 -19.54
CA LYS A 54 -22.86 7.57 -19.33
C LYS A 54 -21.90 7.92 -20.48
N SER A 55 -22.44 8.22 -21.67
CA SER A 55 -21.66 8.62 -22.85
C SER A 55 -21.49 10.13 -22.98
N ARG A 56 -22.25 10.93 -22.19
CA ARG A 56 -22.20 12.39 -22.23
C ARG A 56 -21.10 12.91 -21.32
N SER A 57 -20.52 14.05 -21.68
CA SER A 57 -19.58 14.79 -20.83
C SER A 57 -20.31 15.33 -19.60
N GLY A 58 -19.61 15.37 -18.47
CA GLY A 58 -20.12 15.94 -17.22
C GLY A 58 -20.04 14.99 -16.04
N SER A 59 -20.65 15.38 -14.93
CA SER A 59 -20.75 14.53 -13.74
C SER A 59 -21.71 13.37 -14.04
N GLY A 60 -21.25 12.15 -13.84
CA GLY A 60 -22.09 10.96 -13.97
C GLY A 60 -23.10 10.83 -12.85
N MET A 61 -23.76 9.67 -12.78
CA MET A 61 -24.60 9.35 -11.63
C MET A 61 -23.75 9.23 -10.36
N ARG A 62 -24.29 9.73 -9.24
CA ARG A 62 -23.65 9.56 -7.93
C ARG A 62 -23.46 8.07 -7.63
N PRO A 63 -22.27 7.63 -7.17
CA PRO A 63 -22.07 6.26 -6.72
C PRO A 63 -23.13 5.85 -5.69
N GLY A 64 -23.74 4.68 -5.88
CA GLY A 64 -24.84 4.18 -5.04
C GLY A 64 -26.23 4.71 -5.40
N PHE A 65 -26.41 5.37 -6.56
CA PHE A 65 -27.74 5.70 -7.09
C PHE A 65 -28.28 4.58 -7.98
N GLU A 66 -29.45 4.04 -7.65
CA GLU A 66 -30.10 2.89 -8.33
C GLU A 66 -31.28 3.32 -9.22
N GLY A 67 -31.23 4.51 -9.83
CA GLY A 67 -32.23 4.94 -10.82
C GLY A 67 -33.57 5.42 -10.25
N GLY A 68 -33.59 5.87 -8.99
CA GLY A 68 -34.79 6.39 -8.30
C GLY A 68 -35.37 5.42 -7.28
N GLN A 69 -34.97 4.14 -7.33
CA GLN A 69 -35.24 3.20 -6.25
C GLN A 69 -34.51 3.64 -4.97
N THR A 70 -35.08 3.32 -3.79
CA THR A 70 -34.39 3.53 -2.51
C THR A 70 -33.05 2.76 -2.52
N PRO A 71 -31.89 3.43 -2.40
CA PRO A 71 -30.61 2.73 -2.51
C PRO A 71 -30.40 1.67 -1.42
N LEU A 72 -29.62 0.63 -1.71
CA LEU A 72 -29.31 -0.45 -0.77
C LEU A 72 -28.83 0.04 0.61
N TYR A 73 -27.93 1.03 0.64
CA TYR A 73 -27.39 1.58 1.88
C TYR A 73 -28.43 2.33 2.74
N ARG A 74 -29.59 2.69 2.16
CA ARG A 74 -30.73 3.25 2.89
C ARG A 74 -31.74 2.18 3.31
N ARG A 75 -31.81 1.05 2.60
CA ARG A 75 -32.72 -0.07 2.94
C ARG A 75 -32.22 -0.84 4.16
N LEU A 76 -30.90 -0.97 4.29
CA LEU A 76 -30.29 -1.65 5.43
C LEU A 76 -30.26 -0.74 6.67
N PRO A 77 -30.51 -1.29 7.87
CA PRO A 77 -30.37 -0.52 9.10
C PRO A 77 -28.91 -0.11 9.31
N LYS A 78 -28.70 1.04 9.95
CA LYS A 78 -27.36 1.49 10.34
C LYS A 78 -26.73 0.50 11.34
N LEU A 79 -25.40 0.40 11.33
CA LEU A 79 -24.67 -0.40 12.31
C LEU A 79 -25.00 0.06 13.74
N LYS A 80 -25.30 -0.88 14.64
CA LYS A 80 -25.84 -0.62 15.99
C LYS A 80 -25.06 0.46 16.77
N GLY A 81 -23.73 0.35 16.82
CA GLY A 81 -22.88 1.31 17.54
C GLY A 81 -22.97 2.74 16.99
N ILE A 82 -22.92 2.89 15.66
CA ILE A 82 -22.97 4.20 15.00
C ILE A 82 -24.37 4.81 15.10
N ALA A 83 -25.42 3.99 14.96
CA ALA A 83 -26.81 4.44 15.04
C ALA A 83 -27.16 5.01 16.42
N GLY A 84 -26.60 4.43 17.49
CA GLY A 84 -26.79 4.88 18.87
C GLY A 84 -25.82 5.97 19.34
N GLY A 85 -24.98 6.53 18.45
CA GLY A 85 -24.00 7.56 18.82
C GLY A 85 -22.83 7.05 19.69
N MET A 86 -22.63 5.73 19.77
CA MET A 86 -21.50 5.15 20.48
C MET A 86 -20.22 5.39 19.68
N GLY A 87 -19.17 5.87 20.35
CA GLY A 87 -17.86 6.06 19.73
C GLY A 87 -17.36 4.76 19.09
N ALA A 88 -16.63 4.87 17.97
CA ALA A 88 -16.01 3.70 17.35
C ALA A 88 -15.04 3.05 18.36
N GLY A 89 -15.09 1.73 18.51
CA GLY A 89 -14.14 1.02 19.38
C GLY A 89 -12.74 1.10 18.77
N LEU A 90 -11.89 1.97 19.33
CA LEU A 90 -10.50 2.07 18.94
C LEU A 90 -9.64 1.09 19.77
N PRO A 91 -8.53 0.59 19.21
CA PRO A 91 -7.63 -0.27 19.95
C PRO A 91 -6.94 0.51 21.09
N ASP A 92 -6.87 -0.14 22.26
CA ASP A 92 -6.19 0.38 23.45
C ASP A 92 -4.78 -0.19 23.62
N TYR A 93 -4.33 -1.04 22.69
CA TYR A 93 -3.03 -1.68 22.74
C TYR A 93 -2.44 -1.90 21.35
N VAL A 94 -1.12 -1.88 21.27
CA VAL A 94 -0.38 -2.26 20.06
C VAL A 94 -0.15 -3.76 20.08
N ILE A 95 -0.53 -4.42 18.99
CA ILE A 95 -0.41 -5.86 18.85
C ILE A 95 0.97 -6.20 18.31
N PHE A 96 1.71 -7.04 19.04
CA PHE A 96 2.95 -7.61 18.54
C PHE A 96 2.85 -9.13 18.37
N ASN A 97 3.35 -9.66 17.25
CA ASN A 97 3.36 -11.09 16.93
C ASN A 97 4.78 -11.68 17.07
N VAL A 98 4.90 -12.77 17.82
CA VAL A 98 6.20 -13.41 18.13
C VAL A 98 6.68 -14.37 17.04
N GLY A 99 5.84 -14.69 16.04
CA GLY A 99 6.14 -15.72 15.04
C GLY A 99 7.30 -15.44 14.05
N PRO A 100 7.40 -14.26 13.41
CA PRO A 100 8.29 -14.11 12.26
C PRO A 100 9.74 -13.70 12.58
N VAL A 101 10.04 -13.21 13.81
CA VAL A 101 11.37 -12.66 14.14
C VAL A 101 11.90 -13.31 15.42
N PRO A 102 13.05 -14.02 15.37
CA PRO A 102 13.69 -14.56 16.56
C PRO A 102 14.27 -13.40 17.39
N LEU A 103 13.61 -13.10 18.51
CA LEU A 103 14.17 -12.22 19.53
C LEU A 103 15.16 -13.03 20.40
N PRO A 104 16.31 -12.47 20.79
CA PRO A 104 17.19 -13.11 21.75
C PRO A 104 16.42 -13.39 23.06
N PRO A 105 16.63 -14.55 23.70
CA PRO A 105 15.85 -14.98 24.86
C PRO A 105 16.00 -14.07 26.09
N ASP A 106 17.08 -13.30 26.15
CA ASP A 106 17.44 -12.44 27.28
C ASP A 106 17.11 -10.96 27.05
N MET A 107 16.44 -10.64 25.93
CA MET A 107 16.09 -9.26 25.57
C MET A 107 14.77 -8.83 26.20
N GLU A 108 14.78 -7.70 26.89
CA GLU A 108 13.56 -7.09 27.43
C GLU A 108 12.64 -6.57 26.30
N VAL A 109 11.38 -6.99 26.34
CA VAL A 109 10.37 -6.63 25.35
C VAL A 109 9.73 -5.29 25.72
N SER A 110 10.35 -4.19 25.29
CA SER A 110 9.83 -2.82 25.40
C SER A 110 9.41 -2.26 24.03
N LEU A 111 8.59 -1.20 24.02
CA LEU A 111 8.20 -0.48 22.79
C LEU A 111 9.43 0.05 22.04
N GLN A 112 10.40 0.60 22.78
CA GLN A 112 11.64 1.13 22.23
C GLN A 112 12.48 0.01 21.61
N THR A 113 12.62 -1.11 22.33
CA THR A 113 13.35 -2.29 21.84
C THR A 113 12.77 -2.81 20.52
N LEU A 114 11.43 -2.92 20.43
CA LEU A 114 10.75 -3.42 19.24
C LEU A 114 10.81 -2.44 18.06
N CYS A 115 10.85 -1.13 18.35
CA CYS A 115 11.02 -0.09 17.34
C CYS A 115 12.45 -0.09 16.76
N SER A 116 13.46 -0.19 17.64
CA SER A 116 14.87 -0.29 17.23
C SER A 116 15.15 -1.55 16.41
N ALA A 117 14.52 -2.67 16.78
CA ALA A 117 14.58 -3.91 16.01
C ALA A 117 13.78 -3.85 14.69
N ARG A 118 13.11 -2.72 14.38
CA ARG A 118 12.21 -2.51 13.23
C ARG A 118 11.08 -3.53 13.10
N ILE A 119 10.64 -4.04 14.24
CA ILE A 119 9.58 -5.04 14.30
C ILE A 119 8.20 -4.35 14.33
N ILE A 120 8.13 -3.15 14.94
CA ILE A 120 6.92 -2.33 15.01
C ILE A 120 7.32 -0.89 14.71
N ASN A 121 6.52 -0.18 13.92
CA ASN A 121 6.64 1.27 13.71
C ASN A 121 5.36 1.96 14.20
N PRO A 122 5.17 2.11 15.52
CA PRO A 122 3.95 2.71 16.07
C PRO A 122 3.90 4.20 15.74
N SER A 123 2.73 4.70 15.35
CA SER A 123 2.55 6.10 14.96
C SER A 123 1.38 6.77 15.69
N GLY A 124 1.50 8.09 15.94
CA GLY A 124 0.44 8.89 16.54
C GLY A 124 -0.04 8.33 17.89
N ARG A 125 -1.32 7.93 17.94
CA ARG A 125 -1.95 7.35 19.14
C ARG A 125 -1.24 6.07 19.61
N GLU A 126 -0.78 5.23 18.68
CA GLU A 126 -0.24 3.90 18.99
C GLU A 126 1.04 3.95 19.80
N ALA A 127 1.84 5.01 19.68
CA ALA A 127 3.09 5.18 20.42
C ALA A 127 2.89 5.31 21.94
N ARG A 128 1.67 5.65 22.39
CA ARG A 128 1.32 5.80 23.81
C ARG A 128 0.61 4.58 24.37
N LEU A 129 0.24 3.62 23.53
CA LEU A 129 -0.56 2.47 23.96
C LEU A 129 0.33 1.33 24.47
N PRO A 130 -0.14 0.58 25.49
CA PRO A 130 0.56 -0.60 25.96
C PRO A 130 0.67 -1.70 24.89
N LEU A 131 1.68 -2.57 25.04
CA LEU A 131 1.89 -3.71 24.14
C LEU A 131 1.02 -4.90 24.54
N LYS A 132 0.42 -5.56 23.55
CA LYS A 132 -0.22 -6.87 23.70
C LYS A 132 0.49 -7.91 22.85
N ARG A 133 1.03 -8.93 23.51
CA ARG A 133 1.60 -10.12 22.86
C ARG A 133 0.47 -10.99 22.31
N LYS A 134 0.44 -11.22 21.00
CA LYS A 134 -0.33 -12.32 20.41
C LYS A 134 0.57 -13.55 20.32
N SER A 135 0.26 -14.56 21.11
CA SER A 135 0.81 -15.91 20.94
C SER A 135 -0.29 -16.84 20.44
N ARG A 136 0.05 -17.71 19.49
CA ARG A 136 -0.56 -19.05 19.43
C ARG A 136 0.09 -19.79 20.60
N ALA A 137 -0.70 -20.29 21.54
CA ALA A 137 -0.26 -20.71 22.87
C ALA A 137 1.07 -21.49 22.87
N VAL A 138 2.14 -20.85 23.34
CA VAL A 138 3.35 -21.51 23.84
C VAL A 138 3.79 -20.72 25.07
N LYS A 139 3.73 -21.39 26.23
CA LYS A 139 4.09 -21.01 27.62
C LYS A 139 4.14 -19.49 27.94
N LYS A 140 3.23 -19.05 28.82
CA LYS A 140 3.20 -17.71 29.43
C LYS A 140 4.56 -17.41 30.08
N LYS A 141 5.22 -16.32 29.65
CA LYS A 141 6.20 -15.57 30.45
C LYS A 141 5.61 -14.17 30.66
N GLU A 142 5.62 -13.70 31.91
CA GLU A 142 5.06 -12.43 32.34
C GLU A 142 5.83 -11.26 31.73
N ALA A 143 5.12 -10.33 31.09
CA ALA A 143 5.69 -9.05 30.67
C ALA A 143 5.17 -7.99 31.65
N LYS A 144 6.06 -7.48 32.51
CA LYS A 144 5.79 -6.32 33.36
C LYS A 144 5.94 -5.06 32.52
N ALA A 145 4.85 -4.33 32.29
CA ALA A 145 4.91 -2.99 31.73
C ALA A 145 5.22 -2.00 32.86
N GLY A 146 6.46 -1.54 32.93
CA GLY A 146 6.87 -0.47 33.83
C GLY A 146 6.33 0.87 33.34
N ALA A 147 5.58 1.56 34.19
CA ALA A 147 5.29 2.98 34.08
C ALA A 147 6.42 3.74 34.79
N SER A 148 7.05 4.67 34.06
CA SER A 148 7.80 5.80 34.60
C SER A 148 7.77 6.91 33.55
#